data_AF-A0A970V363-F1
#
_entry.id   AF-A0A970V363-F1
#
_cell.length_a   1.000
_cell.length_b   1.000
_cell.length_c   1.000
_cell.angle_alpha   90.00
_cell.angle_beta   90.00
_cell.angle_gamma   90.00
#
_symmetry.space_group_name_H-M   'P 1'
#
loop_
_entity.id
_entity.type
_entity.pdbx_description
1 polymer ?
#
loop_
_entity_poly.entity_id
_entity_poly.type
_entity_poly.pdbx_seq_one_letter_code
_entity_poly.pdbx_strand_id
1 'polypeptide(L)'
;MRNMHWLVMALVALALAGGVLGWSQWARAAEPQGAILPTAATTTAAPASVAPEGNPVVAVIPGRTDTDYEQDPFETHRLRRSITRVRTLIYVYQDGTMEQRDVR
;
A
#
# COMPACT_ATOMS: atom_id res chain seq x y z
N MET A 1 -23.80 -20.15 40.54
CA MET A 1 -23.34 -19.80 39.18
C MET A 1 -23.44 -18.31 38.83
N ARG A 2 -23.81 -17.40 39.76
CA ARG A 2 -24.00 -15.96 39.47
C ARG A 2 -22.69 -15.16 39.34
N ASN A 3 -21.59 -15.67 39.89
CA ASN A 3 -20.30 -14.97 39.96
C ASN A 3 -19.44 -15.14 38.70
N MET A 4 -19.79 -16.09 37.83
CA MET A 4 -18.99 -16.42 36.64
C MET A 4 -19.21 -15.39 35.52
N HIS A 5 -20.42 -14.83 35.42
CA HIS A 5 -20.75 -13.81 34.44
C HIS A 5 -20.02 -12.49 34.69
N TRP A 6 -19.73 -12.17 35.95
CA TRP A 6 -19.01 -10.93 36.32
C TRP A 6 -17.54 -10.97 35.91
N LEU A 7 -16.90 -12.14 36.04
CA LEU A 7 -15.51 -12.36 35.61
C LEU A 7 -15.35 -12.29 34.08
N VAL A 8 -16.31 -12.85 33.33
CA VAL A 8 -16.28 -12.78 31.86
C VAL A 8 -16.43 -11.35 31.37
N MET A 9 -17.32 -10.56 31.99
CA MET A 9 -17.52 -9.15 31.60
C MET A 9 -16.30 -8.27 31.93
N ALA A 10 -15.64 -8.50 33.07
CA ALA A 10 -14.41 -7.77 33.42
C ALA A 10 -13.25 -8.06 32.43
N LEU A 11 -13.15 -9.29 31.93
CA LEU A 11 -12.09 -9.69 31.00
C LEU A 11 -12.30 -9.11 29.60
N VAL A 12 -13.56 -9.01 29.15
CA VAL A 12 -13.93 -8.35 27.88
C VAL A 12 -13.65 -6.84 27.94
N ALA A 13 -13.94 -6.18 29.07
CA ALA A 13 -13.66 -4.76 29.25
C ALA A 13 -12.14 -4.46 29.22
N LEU A 14 -11.32 -5.33 29.81
CA LEU A 14 -9.86 -5.18 29.80
C LEU A 14 -9.25 -5.34 28.39
N ALA A 15 -9.80 -6.24 27.58
CA ALA A 15 -9.35 -6.44 26.19
C ALA A 15 -9.66 -5.24 25.28
N LEU A 16 -10.77 -4.53 25.52
CA LEU A 16 -11.14 -3.34 24.75
C LEU A 16 -10.31 -2.10 25.10
N ALA A 17 -9.84 -1.99 26.36
CA ALA A 17 -8.97 -0.88 26.76
C ALA A 17 -7.52 -1.02 26.27
N GLY A 18 -7.04 -2.26 26.02
CA GLY A 18 -5.68 -2.52 25.53
C GLY A 18 -5.47 -2.26 24.03
N GLY A 19 -6.55 -2.25 23.22
CA GLY A 19 -6.46 -2.14 21.76
C GLY A 19 -6.18 -0.74 21.20
N VAL A 20 -6.36 0.33 22.00
CA VAL A 20 -6.32 1.72 21.49
C VAL A 20 -4.92 2.36 21.59
N LEU A 21 -4.03 1.84 22.43
CA LEU A 21 -2.69 2.42 22.65
C LEU A 21 -1.61 1.92 21.66
N GLY A 22 -1.91 0.90 20.85
CA GLY A 22 -0.92 0.27 19.96
C GLY A 22 -0.78 0.89 18.58
N TRP A 23 -1.74 1.70 18.12
CA TRP A 23 -1.83 2.13 16.70
C TRP A 23 -1.05 3.40 16.36
N SER A 24 -0.67 4.22 17.35
CA SER A 24 -0.07 5.54 17.11
C SER A 24 1.44 5.52 16.82
N GLN A 25 2.09 4.36 16.90
CA GLN A 25 3.55 4.25 16.74
C GLN A 25 4.01 4.23 15.28
N TRP A 26 3.10 4.00 14.32
CA TRP A 26 3.45 3.90 12.90
C TRP A 26 3.44 5.27 12.21
N ALA A 27 2.96 6.32 12.89
CA ALA A 27 2.85 7.67 12.33
C ALA A 27 4.15 8.50 12.38
N ARG A 28 5.28 7.94 12.89
CA ARG A 28 6.55 8.68 13.05
C ARG A 28 7.64 8.39 12.01
N ALA A 29 7.38 7.58 10.99
CA ALA A 29 8.38 7.27 9.96
C ALA A 29 8.17 8.11 8.69
N ALA A 30 8.38 9.42 8.77
CA ALA A 30 8.62 10.27 7.60
C ALA A 30 9.22 11.62 8.02
N GLU A 31 10.50 11.65 8.40
CA GLU A 31 11.28 12.89 8.38
C GLU A 31 11.88 13.06 6.97
N PRO A 32 11.55 14.13 6.23
CA PRO A 32 12.21 14.46 4.99
C PRO A 32 13.58 15.08 5.29
N GLN A 33 14.63 14.26 5.20
CA GLN A 33 16.02 14.75 5.17
C GLN A 33 16.35 15.29 3.78
N GLY A 34 16.76 16.56 3.73
CA GLY A 34 17.52 17.10 2.60
C GLY A 34 16.99 18.39 2.02
N ALA A 35 17.19 19.49 2.74
CA ALA A 35 17.21 20.82 2.15
C ALA A 35 18.44 20.96 1.24
N ILE A 36 18.22 21.19 -0.06
CA ILE A 36 19.21 21.77 -0.97
C ILE A 36 18.49 22.84 -1.80
N LEU A 37 18.91 24.09 -1.66
CA LEU A 37 18.54 25.24 -2.48
C LEU A 37 19.86 25.89 -2.96
N PRO A 38 19.86 26.85 -3.91
CA PRO A 38 19.28 26.81 -5.25
C PRO A 38 20.26 27.35 -6.31
N THR A 39 20.24 26.88 -7.57
CA THR A 39 20.78 27.67 -8.72
C THR A 39 19.92 27.43 -9.96
N ALA A 40 19.52 28.55 -10.56
CA ALA A 40 18.56 28.67 -11.64
C ALA A 40 19.01 28.03 -12.97
N ALA A 41 18.06 27.39 -13.64
CA ALA A 41 17.97 27.43 -15.09
C ALA A 41 16.50 27.62 -15.48
N THR A 42 16.20 28.81 -15.98
CA THR A 42 14.99 29.17 -16.70
C THR A 42 14.76 28.19 -17.84
N THR A 43 13.60 27.52 -17.82
CA THR A 43 12.67 27.45 -18.95
C THR A 43 11.35 26.97 -18.37
N THR A 44 10.47 27.93 -18.06
CA THR A 44 9.03 27.67 -17.94
C THR A 44 8.52 27.33 -19.33
N ALA A 45 8.77 26.10 -19.79
CA ALA A 45 7.80 25.43 -20.62
C ALA A 45 6.74 24.98 -19.62
N ALA A 46 5.65 25.74 -19.52
CA ALA A 46 4.43 25.15 -19.01
C ALA A 46 4.29 23.80 -19.75
N PRO A 47 4.10 22.66 -19.06
CA PRO A 47 3.63 21.51 -19.78
C PRO A 47 2.39 22.03 -20.47
N ALA A 48 2.37 22.03 -21.80
CA ALA A 48 1.13 22.15 -22.51
C ALA A 48 0.28 21.08 -21.86
N SER A 49 -0.69 21.52 -21.05
CA SER A 49 -1.72 20.66 -20.50
C SER A 49 -2.50 20.29 -21.73
N VAL A 50 -1.98 19.30 -22.47
CA VAL A 50 -2.78 18.46 -23.32
C VAL A 50 -3.70 17.84 -22.30
N ALA A 51 -4.85 18.50 -22.07
CA ALA A 51 -5.93 17.90 -21.34
C ALA A 51 -6.08 16.55 -22.04
N PRO A 52 -5.79 15.42 -21.37
CA PRO A 52 -6.10 14.15 -21.99
C PRO A 52 -7.57 14.28 -22.37
N GLU A 53 -7.92 14.03 -23.63
CA GLU A 53 -9.32 14.04 -24.10
C GLU A 53 -10.13 12.89 -23.48
N GLY A 54 -9.82 12.51 -22.24
CA GLY A 54 -10.39 11.43 -21.47
C GLY A 54 -10.20 11.67 -19.98
N ASN A 55 -10.99 10.95 -19.20
CA ASN A 55 -10.98 11.02 -17.75
C ASN A 55 -9.58 10.68 -17.21
N PRO A 56 -8.92 11.58 -16.44
CA PRO A 56 -7.56 11.37 -15.99
C PRO A 56 -7.50 10.26 -14.94
N VAL A 57 -6.47 9.42 -15.05
CA VAL A 57 -6.17 8.37 -14.06
C VAL A 57 -5.48 9.01 -12.86
N VAL A 58 -6.06 8.82 -11.67
CA VAL A 58 -5.52 9.36 -10.40
C VAL A 58 -4.68 8.33 -9.65
N ALA A 59 -4.93 7.04 -9.84
CA ALA A 59 -4.13 5.98 -9.25
C ALA A 59 -4.14 4.71 -10.11
N VAL A 60 -3.10 3.90 -9.96
CA VAL A 60 -2.99 2.57 -10.56
C VAL A 60 -2.60 1.59 -9.46
N ILE A 61 -3.42 0.55 -9.28
CA ILE A 61 -3.29 -0.42 -8.19
C ILE A 61 -3.14 -1.83 -8.79
N PRO A 62 -2.21 -2.67 -8.30
CA PRO A 62 -2.17 -4.07 -8.72
C PRO A 62 -3.44 -4.80 -8.23
N GLY A 63 -4.23 -5.32 -9.16
CA GLY A 63 -5.45 -6.06 -8.85
C GLY A 63 -5.17 -7.55 -8.61
N ARG A 64 -4.40 -8.17 -9.50
CA ARG A 64 -3.99 -9.57 -9.39
C ARG A 64 -2.50 -9.71 -9.63
N THR A 65 -1.85 -10.45 -8.74
CA THR A 65 -0.43 -10.78 -8.83
C THR A 65 -0.23 -12.28 -8.69
N ASP A 66 0.65 -12.84 -9.51
CA ASP A 66 1.12 -14.21 -9.35
C ASP A 66 2.58 -14.18 -8.89
N THR A 67 2.93 -15.00 -7.90
CA THR A 67 4.30 -15.12 -7.42
C THR A 67 4.81 -16.53 -7.67
N ASP A 68 5.88 -16.62 -8.47
CA ASP A 68 6.61 -17.86 -8.70
C ASP A 68 7.78 -17.96 -7.73
N TYR A 69 7.92 -19.14 -7.13
CA TYR A 69 9.01 -19.46 -6.23
C TYR A 69 9.88 -20.54 -6.84
N GLU A 70 11.19 -20.32 -6.82
CA GLU A 70 12.17 -21.29 -7.25
C GLU A 70 13.04 -21.67 -6.07
N GLN A 71 13.10 -22.98 -5.79
CA GLN A 71 13.85 -23.54 -4.68
C GLN A 71 15.35 -23.63 -5.03
N ASP A 72 16.20 -23.50 -4.01
CA ASP A 72 17.62 -23.76 -4.19
C ASP A 72 17.87 -25.28 -4.34
N PRO A 73 18.53 -25.74 -5.42
CA PRO A 73 18.80 -27.15 -5.62
C PRO A 73 19.81 -27.74 -4.63
N PHE A 74 20.58 -26.89 -3.93
CA PHE A 74 21.58 -27.31 -2.94
C PHE A 74 21.09 -27.14 -1.50
N GLU A 75 20.16 -26.22 -1.26
CA GLU A 75 19.58 -25.93 0.05
C GLU A 75 18.05 -25.98 0.00
N THR A 76 17.45 -27.16 0.24
CA THR A 76 15.98 -27.37 0.12
C THR A 76 15.14 -26.53 1.07
N HIS A 77 15.72 -25.89 2.07
CA HIS A 77 14.99 -24.98 2.98
C HIS A 77 15.05 -23.53 2.54
N ARG A 78 15.74 -23.23 1.42
CA ARG A 78 15.97 -21.88 0.93
C ARG A 78 15.35 -21.69 -0.44
N LEU A 79 14.75 -20.51 -0.61
CA LEU A 79 14.33 -20.03 -1.93
C LEU A 79 15.52 -19.41 -2.64
N ARG A 80 15.78 -19.86 -3.86
CA ARG A 80 16.76 -19.24 -4.75
C ARG A 80 16.23 -17.94 -5.33
N ARG A 81 14.96 -17.93 -5.73
CA ARG A 81 14.32 -16.80 -6.42
C ARG A 81 12.83 -16.73 -6.09
N SER A 82 12.32 -15.50 -5.97
CA SER A 82 10.89 -15.21 -6.07
C SER A 82 10.65 -14.18 -7.16
N ILE A 83 9.70 -14.43 -8.05
CA ILE A 83 9.29 -13.49 -9.09
C ILE A 83 7.81 -13.20 -8.91
N THR A 84 7.47 -11.95 -8.61
CA THR A 84 6.07 -11.50 -8.61
C THR A 84 5.77 -10.84 -9.95
N ARG A 85 4.71 -11.29 -10.63
CA ARG A 85 4.19 -10.70 -11.86
C ARG A 85 2.80 -10.14 -11.60
N VAL A 86 2.60 -8.89 -11.97
CA VAL A 86 1.25 -8.28 -11.96
C VAL A 86 0.54 -8.78 -13.21
N ARG A 87 -0.60 -9.46 -13.03
CA ARG A 87 -1.45 -9.94 -14.12
C ARG A 87 -2.49 -8.90 -14.53
N THR A 88 -2.91 -8.11 -13.56
CA THR A 88 -4.02 -7.19 -13.75
C THR A 88 -3.76 -5.91 -12.97
N LEU A 89 -4.00 -4.76 -13.62
CA LEU A 89 -4.01 -3.45 -13.02
C LEU A 89 -5.44 -2.92 -12.92
N ILE A 90 -5.70 -2.20 -11.84
CA ILE A 90 -6.92 -1.44 -11.61
C ILE A 90 -6.55 0.02 -11.74
N TYR A 91 -7.15 0.69 -12.71
CA TYR A 91 -7.04 2.12 -12.95
C TYR A 91 -8.17 2.81 -12.20
N VAL A 92 -7.83 3.75 -11.33
CA VAL A 92 -8.80 4.61 -10.65
C VAL A 92 -8.78 5.96 -11.34
N TYR A 93 -9.95 6.40 -11.77
CA TYR A 93 -10.13 7.67 -12.46
C TYR A 93 -10.59 8.77 -11.51
N GLN A 94 -10.48 10.03 -11.96
CA GLN A 94 -10.85 11.19 -11.15
C GLN A 94 -12.34 11.23 -10.80
N ASP A 95 -13.21 10.70 -11.66
CA ASP A 95 -14.65 10.58 -11.38
C ASP A 95 -15.00 9.45 -10.41
N GLY A 96 -14.00 8.72 -9.91
CA GLY A 96 -14.17 7.59 -8.99
C GLY A 96 -14.51 6.28 -9.68
N THR A 97 -14.63 6.25 -11.02
CA THR A 97 -14.77 4.99 -11.75
C THR A 97 -13.47 4.19 -11.72
N MET A 98 -13.61 2.88 -11.85
CA MET A 98 -12.48 1.95 -11.87
C MET A 98 -12.55 1.07 -13.11
N GLU A 99 -11.40 0.90 -13.78
CA GLU A 99 -11.27 -0.01 -14.91
C GLU A 99 -10.18 -1.04 -14.62
N GLN A 100 -10.51 -2.31 -14.85
CA GLN A 100 -9.57 -3.41 -14.71
C GLN A 100 -8.99 -3.78 -16.09
N ARG A 101 -7.66 -3.82 -16.21
CA ARG A 101 -6.98 -4.28 -17.42
C ARG A 101 -5.92 -5.33 -17.11
N ASP A 102 -5.88 -6.35 -17.95
CA ASP A 102 -4.81 -7.34 -17.91
C ASP A 102 -3.52 -6.79 -18.52
N VAL A 103 -2.40 -7.15 -17.89
CA VAL A 103 -1.03 -6.79 -18.30
C VAL A 103 -0.38 -8.04 -18.86
N ARG A 104 -0.08 -8.01 -20.16
CA ARG A 104 0.62 -9.08 -20.88
C ARG A 104 2.11 -9.07 -20.61
#